data_AF-A0A1D6QKV4-F1
#
_entry.id   AF-A0A1D6QKV4-F1
#
_cell.length_a   1.000
_cell.length_b   1.000
_cell.length_c   1.000
_cell.angle_alpha   90.00
_cell.angle_beta   90.00
_cell.angle_gamma   90.00
#
_symmetry.space_group_name_H-M   'P 1'
#
loop_
_entity.id
_entity.type
_entity.pdbx_description
1 polymer ?
#
loop_
_entity_poly.entity_id
_entity_poly.type
_entity_poly.pdbx_seq_one_letter_code
_entity_poly.pdbx_strand_id
1 'polypeptide(L)'
;MAEWNPEKDLLAMVTDDSKVLLHRFNWQRLWTISPGKCITSICWSPDGKIIALGTEDGLILLHDVEILKTSLFHDKLLIILS
;
A
#
# COMPACT_ATOMS: atom_id res chain seq x y z
N MET A 1 -3.58 -7.22 -7.71
CA MET A 1 -3.48 -7.62 -6.28
C MET A 1 -4.38 -6.72 -5.46
N ALA A 2 -5.01 -7.21 -4.40
CA ALA A 2 -5.86 -6.40 -3.53
C ALA A 2 -5.86 -6.95 -2.10
N GLU A 3 -5.85 -6.08 -1.11
CA GLU A 3 -5.78 -6.43 0.32
C GLU A 3 -6.67 -5.52 1.16
N TRP A 4 -7.45 -6.12 2.06
CA TRP A 4 -8.27 -5.39 3.02
C TRP A 4 -7.41 -4.88 4.18
N ASN A 5 -7.71 -3.67 4.62
CA ASN A 5 -7.19 -3.16 5.88
C ASN A 5 -7.72 -4.03 7.03
N PRO A 6 -6.87 -4.41 8.00
CA PRO A 6 -7.28 -5.32 9.08
C PRO A 6 -8.30 -4.71 10.05
N GLU A 7 -8.33 -3.39 10.19
CA GLU A 7 -9.09 -2.69 11.25
C GLU A 7 -10.22 -1.81 10.70
N LYS A 8 -10.04 -1.25 9.51
CA LYS A 8 -10.94 -0.24 8.93
C LYS A 8 -11.63 -0.81 7.70
N ASP A 9 -12.76 -0.21 7.38
CA ASP A 9 -13.38 -0.39 6.08
C ASP A 9 -12.53 0.31 4.99
N LEU A 10 -11.47 -0.36 4.55
CA LEU A 10 -10.57 0.10 3.49
C LEU A 10 -10.04 -1.08 2.68
N LEU A 11 -10.05 -0.94 1.35
CA LEU A 11 -9.46 -1.88 0.40
C LEU A 11 -8.34 -1.18 -0.37
N ALA A 12 -7.12 -1.70 -0.28
CA ALA A 12 -6.02 -1.29 -1.13
C ALA A 12 -5.92 -2.22 -2.34
N MET A 13 -5.75 -1.66 -3.53
CA MET A 13 -5.71 -2.42 -4.78
C MET A 13 -4.66 -1.88 -5.73
N VAL A 14 -3.96 -2.79 -6.40
CA VAL A 14 -2.97 -2.48 -7.45
C VAL A 14 -3.59 -2.78 -8.80
N THR A 15 -3.61 -1.79 -9.69
CA THR A 15 -4.07 -1.93 -11.09
C THR A 15 -2.95 -2.42 -12.00
N ASP A 16 -3.33 -2.84 -13.20
CA ASP A 16 -2.40 -3.31 -14.23
C ASP A 16 -1.39 -2.23 -14.67
N ASP A 17 -1.74 -0.94 -14.56
CA ASP A 17 -0.84 0.19 -14.81
C ASP A 17 -0.01 0.60 -13.57
N SER A 18 0.11 -0.29 -12.59
CA SER A 18 0.89 -0.13 -11.35
C SER A 18 0.48 1.07 -10.48
N LYS A 19 -0.76 1.54 -10.60
CA LYS A 19 -1.32 2.49 -9.64
C LYS A 19 -1.83 1.74 -8.42
N VAL A 20 -1.76 2.41 -7.27
CA VAL A 20 -2.37 1.90 -6.03
C VAL A 20 -3.55 2.78 -5.68
N LEU A 21 -4.69 2.13 -5.49
CA LEU A 21 -5.96 2.75 -5.17
C LEU A 21 -6.36 2.36 -3.76
N LEU A 22 -6.98 3.31 -3.05
CA LEU A 22 -7.64 3.04 -1.79
C LEU A 22 -9.13 3.31 -1.91
N HIS A 23 -9.94 2.32 -1.55
CA HIS A 23 -11.40 2.38 -1.59
C HIS A 23 -12.01 2.09 -0.21
N ARG A 24 -13.22 2.58 0.03
CA ARG A 24 -14.16 2.12 1.08
C ARG A 24 -15.01 0.94 0.57
N PHE A 25 -15.71 0.23 1.46
CA PHE A 25 -16.63 -0.87 1.14
C PHE A 25 -17.77 -0.44 0.22
N ASN A 26 -18.21 0.82 0.34
CA ASN A 26 -19.21 1.42 -0.54
C ASN A 26 -18.66 1.78 -1.93
N TRP A 27 -17.46 1.30 -2.27
CA TRP A 27 -16.71 1.57 -3.50
C TRP A 27 -16.27 3.02 -3.71
N GLN A 28 -16.47 3.89 -2.72
CA GLN A 28 -15.93 5.24 -2.75
C GLN A 28 -14.40 5.19 -2.79
N ARG A 29 -13.83 5.74 -3.85
CA ARG A 29 -12.38 5.92 -3.97
C ARG A 29 -11.93 7.08 -3.09
N LEU A 30 -10.99 6.82 -2.17
CA LEU A 30 -10.40 7.83 -1.31
C LEU A 30 -9.22 8.52 -1.99
N TRP A 31 -8.29 7.73 -2.55
CA TRP A 31 -7.15 8.28 -3.27
C TRP A 31 -6.55 7.29 -4.26
N THR A 32 -5.65 7.81 -5.08
CA THR A 32 -4.83 7.04 -6.01
C THR A 32 -3.42 7.60 -5.97
N ILE A 33 -2.43 6.71 -5.90
CA ILE A 33 -1.03 7.04 -6.04
C ILE A 33 -0.46 6.35 -7.28
N SER A 34 0.54 6.98 -7.89
CA SER A 34 1.28 6.44 -9.03
C SER A 34 2.76 6.39 -8.65
N PRO A 35 3.24 5.28 -8.06
CA PRO A 35 4.62 5.16 -7.61
C PRO A 35 5.66 5.26 -8.73
N GLY A 36 5.25 5.09 -9.99
CA GLY A 36 6.15 5.07 -11.14
C GLY A 36 7.01 3.81 -11.22
N LYS A 37 6.62 2.75 -10.49
CA LYS A 37 7.32 1.47 -10.43
C LYS A 37 6.33 0.32 -10.51
N CYS A 38 6.77 -0.79 -11.11
CA CYS A 38 6.02 -2.04 -11.11
C CYS A 38 5.87 -2.55 -9.67
N ILE A 39 4.63 -2.68 -9.20
CA ILE A 39 4.32 -3.18 -7.86
C ILE A 39 4.12 -4.69 -7.94
N THR A 40 4.89 -5.44 -7.15
CA THR A 40 4.90 -6.91 -7.13
C THR A 40 4.24 -7.51 -5.90
N SER A 41 4.07 -6.71 -4.84
CA SER A 41 3.36 -7.12 -3.62
C SER A 41 2.75 -5.91 -2.89
N ILE A 42 1.71 -6.17 -2.11
CA ILE A 42 1.04 -5.18 -1.26
C ILE A 42 0.74 -5.81 0.09
N CYS A 43 0.91 -5.06 1.17
CA CYS A 43 0.57 -5.52 2.50
C CYS A 43 0.20 -4.34 3.42
N TRP A 44 -0.74 -4.56 4.33
CA TRP A 44 -1.10 -3.62 5.39
C TRP A 44 -0.25 -3.87 6.64
N SER A 45 0.13 -2.81 7.33
CA SER A 45 0.57 -2.94 8.72
C SER A 45 -0.59 -3.48 9.58
N PRO A 46 -0.31 -4.23 10.66
CA PRO A 46 -1.34 -4.76 11.55
C PRO A 46 -2.25 -3.68 12.15
N ASP A 47 -1.72 -2.47 12.37
CA ASP A 47 -2.49 -1.32 12.87
C ASP A 47 -3.30 -0.59 11.77
N GLY A 48 -3.19 -1.03 10.51
CA GLY A 48 -3.91 -0.48 9.37
C GLY A 48 -3.53 0.95 8.99
N LYS A 49 -2.40 1.48 9.47
CA LYS A 49 -1.97 2.87 9.18
C LYS A 49 -1.02 2.99 8.01
N ILE A 50 -0.30 1.92 7.69
CA ILE A 50 0.73 1.91 6.65
C ILE A 50 0.42 0.84 5.62
N ILE A 51 0.64 1.17 4.36
CA ILE A 51 0.69 0.20 3.26
C ILE A 51 2.15 0.05 2.83
N ALA A 52 2.65 -1.18 2.83
CA ALA A 52 3.91 -1.55 2.23
C ALA A 52 3.69 -2.03 0.80
N LEU A 53 4.47 -1.51 -0.14
CA LEU A 53 4.49 -1.92 -1.54
C LEU A 53 5.88 -2.44 -1.88
N GLY A 54 5.96 -3.70 -2.29
CA GLY A 54 7.18 -4.24 -2.88
C GLY A 54 7.22 -3.92 -4.37
N THR A 55 8.37 -3.49 -4.85
CA THR A 55 8.59 -3.16 -6.26
C THR A 55 9.50 -4.17 -6.95
N GLU A 56 9.42 -4.23 -8.29
CA GLU A 56 10.24 -5.13 -9.10
C GLU A 56 11.76 -4.87 -8.97
N ASP A 57 12.15 -3.62 -8.70
CA ASP A 57 13.55 -3.22 -8.47
C ASP A 57 14.04 -3.50 -7.02
N GLY A 58 13.25 -4.24 -6.24
CA GLY A 58 13.62 -4.67 -4.88
C GLY A 58 13.47 -3.60 -3.81
N LEU A 59 12.81 -2.47 -4.12
CA LEU A 59 12.53 -1.43 -3.14
C LEU A 59 11.21 -1.66 -2.42
N ILE A 60 11.13 -1.10 -1.22
CA ILE A 60 9.90 -1.09 -0.42
C ILE A 60 9.46 0.36 -0.26
N LEU A 61 8.23 0.63 -0.69
CA LEU A 61 7.58 1.91 -0.52
C LEU A 61 6.62 1.80 0.67
N LEU A 62 6.75 2.72 1.62
CA LEU A 62 5.81 2.84 2.73
C LEU A 62 4.94 4.08 2.53
N HIS A 63 3.63 3.86 2.55
CA HIS A 63 2.61 4.89 2.43
C HIS A 63 1.79 4.95 3.70
N ASP A 64 1.81 6.10 4.37
CA ASP A 64 0.88 6.41 5.46
C ASP A 64 -0.51 6.71 4.86
N VAL A 65 -1.54 6.10 5.45
CA VAL A 65 -2.92 6.17 4.95
C VAL A 65 -3.68 7.38 5.50
N GLU A 66 -3.29 7.90 6.65
CA GLU A 66 -3.92 9.08 7.27
C GLU A 66 -3.23 10.38 6.86
N ILE A 67 -1.92 10.32 6.65
CA ILE A 67 -1.10 11.43 6.19
C ILE A 67 -0.62 11.05 4.79
N LEU A 68 -1.04 11.76 3.74
CA LEU A 68 -0.61 11.50 2.35
C LEU A 68 0.90 11.78 2.17
N LYS A 69 1.75 10.91 2.73
CA LYS A 69 3.20 11.03 2.72
C LYS A 69 3.80 9.67 2.38
N THR A 70 4.64 9.67 1.35
CA THR A 70 5.39 8.50 0.88
C THR A 70 6.81 8.56 1.38
N SER A 71 7.36 7.43 1.84
CA SER A 71 8.76 7.30 2.23
C SER A 71 9.42 6.10 1.54
N LEU A 72 10.70 6.26 1.19
CA LEU A 72 11.51 5.27 0.46
C LEU A 72 12.50 4.62 1.42
N PHE A 73 12.58 3.29 1.43
CA PHE A 73 13.57 2.55 2.21
C PHE A 73 14.38 1.61 1.31
N HIS A 74 15.67 1.49 1.58
CA HIS A 74 16.57 0.50 0.97
C HIS A 74 16.90 -0.55 2.04
N ASP A 75 16.46 -1.78 1.79
CA ASP A 75 16.74 -3.04 2.49
C ASP A 75 17.35 -2.95 3.92
N LYS A 76 16.47 -2.97 4.93
CA LYS A 76 16.59 -3.73 6.20
C LYS A 76 15.33 -3.59 7.04
N LEU A 77 14.81 -4.74 7.47
CA LEU A 77 13.68 -4.97 8.38
C LEU A 77 12.29 -4.53 7.89
N LEU A 78 11.47 -5.50 7.48
CA LEU A 78 10.05 -5.50 7.83
C LEU A 78 9.69 -6.84 8.47
N ILE A 79 9.96 -6.95 9.77
CA ILE A 79 9.08 -7.71 10.66
C ILE A 79 7.94 -6.74 10.99
N ILE A 80 6.96 -6.63 10.11
CA ILE A 80 5.67 -6.00 10.44
C ILE A 80 4.58 -6.89 9.86
N LEU A 81 4.56 -8.16 10.28
CA LEU A 81 3.48 -9.10 10.03
C LEU A 81 3.36 -10.02 11.25
N SER A 82 2.66 -9.54 12.27
CA SER A 82 2.10 -10.34 13.37
C SER A 82 0.78 -9.72 13.80
#